data_AF-A0AAF0MJS0-F1
#
_entry.id   AF-A0AAF0MJS0-F1
#
_cell.length_a   1.000
_cell.length_b   1.000
_cell.length_c   1.000
_cell.angle_alpha   90.00
_cell.angle_beta   90.00
_cell.angle_gamma   90.00
#
_symmetry.space_group_name_H-M   'P 1'
#
loop_
_entity.id
_entity.type
_entity.pdbx_description
1 polymer ?
#
loop_
_entity_poly.entity_id
_entity_poly.type
_entity_poly.pdbx_seq_one_letter_code
_entity_poly.pdbx_strand_id
1 'polypeptide(L)'
;MTAATATRLKDVPGAGNIDPTTGRTRSGGEYYFSRDGGAAAPQVELTAEPPSLTSLISSRKDALEHASFVTAQSTAAAGKQGDANREDWWRRSFGNAEWRDGVAHPKMPDDFTPSKSAGTSLTGSRRTSRRWYKGEDIAIRMPSVSAIKRYSASIDGATFDVPVQVANAAGDDGIQGWVRVTQHGEQWSVTGLGMNAKDSAGMSEAVRALLESRTPTVELSTVNDLRDRYRARVRAEGTQLETVASSGFIDGVAFDAKAGQLTLSMNGRHYAYPATEETYQTLKSSRSPGKVFNALIKGKPAARRLIGCDDCGRVYAPRAEHRCPAHHNAPKEQTGVWDRLARRGAWVRDGRPRK
;
A
#
# COMPACT_ATOMS: atom_id res chain seq x y z
N MET A 1 -7.74 42.15 -36.01
CA MET A 1 -6.72 41.18 -35.55
C MET A 1 -6.40 41.53 -34.11
N THR A 2 -7.12 40.90 -33.18
CA THR A 2 -7.21 41.30 -31.78
C THR A 2 -6.66 40.18 -30.92
N ALA A 3 -5.67 40.52 -30.10
CA ALA A 3 -4.95 39.60 -29.23
C ALA A 3 -5.88 38.99 -28.16
N ALA A 4 -5.89 37.67 -28.06
CA ALA A 4 -6.62 36.93 -27.04
C ALA A 4 -5.85 37.00 -25.71
N THR A 5 -6.47 37.63 -24.72
CA THR A 5 -6.01 37.75 -23.34
C THR A 5 -6.08 36.39 -22.63
N ALA A 6 -4.97 35.96 -22.03
CA ALA A 6 -4.90 34.75 -21.21
C ALA A 6 -5.79 34.88 -19.96
N THR A 7 -6.84 34.06 -19.90
CA THR A 7 -7.73 33.96 -18.74
C THR A 7 -7.00 33.22 -17.62
N ARG A 8 -6.89 33.86 -16.46
CA ARG A 8 -6.28 33.31 -15.24
C ARG A 8 -7.11 32.14 -14.72
N LEU A 9 -6.42 31.08 -14.33
CA LEU A 9 -6.93 29.86 -13.70
C LEU A 9 -7.41 30.15 -12.25
N LYS A 10 -8.53 30.87 -12.10
CA LYS A 10 -9.19 31.06 -10.78
C LYS A 10 -10.66 30.66 -10.73
N ASP A 11 -11.25 30.18 -11.82
CA ASP A 11 -12.67 29.83 -11.87
C ASP A 11 -12.90 28.37 -12.29
N VAL A 12 -12.31 27.42 -11.57
CA VAL A 12 -12.75 26.01 -11.63
C VAL A 12 -13.34 25.63 -10.27
N PRO A 13 -14.67 25.64 -10.13
CA PRO A 13 -15.36 25.18 -8.94
C PRO A 13 -15.06 23.70 -8.69
N GLY A 14 -14.38 23.41 -7.58
CA GLY A 14 -14.03 22.06 -7.15
C GLY A 14 -15.25 21.20 -6.81
N ALA A 15 -15.23 19.97 -7.31
CA ALA A 15 -16.25 18.95 -7.15
C ALA A 15 -16.56 18.63 -5.68
N GLY A 16 -17.59 19.27 -5.14
CA GLY A 16 -18.40 18.74 -4.05
C GLY A 16 -19.76 18.37 -4.63
N ASN A 17 -20.18 17.11 -4.53
CA ASN A 17 -21.57 16.77 -4.85
C ASN A 17 -22.47 17.49 -3.85
N ILE A 18 -23.22 18.46 -4.36
CA ILE A 18 -24.31 19.14 -3.65
C ILE A 18 -25.49 18.16 -3.62
N ASP A 19 -25.99 17.87 -2.42
CA ASP A 19 -27.24 17.15 -2.26
C ASP A 19 -28.39 18.04 -2.80
N PRO A 20 -29.08 17.66 -3.90
CA PRO A 20 -30.05 18.53 -4.58
C PRO A 20 -31.28 18.83 -3.71
N THR A 21 -31.49 18.05 -2.64
CA THR A 21 -32.61 18.19 -1.70
C THR A 21 -32.29 19.10 -0.52
N THR A 22 -31.01 19.26 -0.16
CA THR A 22 -30.62 19.97 1.07
C THR A 22 -29.64 21.12 0.85
N GLY A 23 -29.06 21.26 -0.34
CA GLY A 23 -28.14 22.35 -0.69
C GLY A 23 -26.82 22.34 0.09
N ARG A 24 -26.52 21.27 0.85
CA ARG A 24 -25.33 21.16 1.71
C ARG A 24 -24.22 20.38 1.02
N THR A 25 -23.01 20.92 1.07
CA THR A 25 -21.78 20.26 0.61
C THR A 25 -21.44 19.10 1.55
N ARG A 26 -21.41 17.86 1.04
CA ARG A 26 -20.86 16.73 1.80
C ARG A 26 -19.33 16.76 1.72
N SER A 27 -18.67 17.26 2.76
CA SER A 27 -17.20 17.25 2.86
C SER A 27 -16.69 15.81 3.02
N GLY A 28 -16.16 15.24 1.95
CA GLY A 28 -15.44 13.98 2.00
C GLY A 28 -14.02 14.21 2.56
N GLY A 29 -13.87 14.19 3.89
CA GLY A 29 -12.56 14.28 4.55
C GLY A 29 -11.66 13.08 4.21
N GLU A 30 -10.35 13.33 4.14
CA GLU A 30 -9.27 12.35 3.98
C GLU A 30 -8.45 12.39 5.27
N TYR A 31 -8.44 11.30 6.04
CA TYR A 31 -7.70 11.22 7.30
C TYR A 31 -6.21 10.95 7.05
N TYR A 32 -5.33 11.65 7.74
CA TYR A 32 -3.89 11.36 7.73
C TYR A 32 -3.51 10.54 8.97
N PHE A 33 -2.79 9.43 8.73
CA PHE A 33 -1.89 8.86 9.71
C PHE A 33 -0.48 9.32 9.40
N SER A 34 0.27 9.54 10.47
CA SER A 34 1.72 9.47 10.51
C SER A 34 2.19 8.06 10.12
N ARG A 35 2.16 7.78 8.81
CA ARG A 35 3.21 6.99 8.17
C ARG A 35 3.71 7.61 6.85
N ASP A 36 2.98 8.57 6.28
CA ASP A 36 3.49 9.57 5.34
C ASP A 36 2.64 10.82 5.44
N GLY A 37 3.23 11.95 5.83
CA GLY A 37 2.51 13.21 5.89
C GLY A 37 1.95 13.59 4.53
N GLY A 38 0.70 14.04 4.50
CA GLY A 38 0.27 15.22 3.73
C GLY A 38 0.50 15.24 2.21
N ALA A 39 0.89 14.14 1.56
CA ALA A 39 1.14 14.19 0.13
C ALA A 39 -0.19 14.29 -0.61
N ALA A 40 -0.31 15.31 -1.48
CA ALA A 40 -1.24 15.28 -2.60
C ALA A 40 -1.25 13.87 -3.20
N ALA A 41 -2.43 13.38 -3.63
CA ALA A 41 -2.58 12.05 -4.23
C ALA A 41 -1.35 11.73 -5.09
N PRO A 42 -0.62 10.65 -4.80
CA PRO A 42 0.78 10.53 -5.19
C PRO A 42 0.92 10.80 -6.68
N GLN A 43 1.58 11.90 -7.02
CA GLN A 43 2.15 12.10 -8.34
C GLN A 43 3.32 11.11 -8.39
N VAL A 44 3.19 10.10 -9.24
CA VAL A 44 4.21 9.07 -9.45
C VAL A 44 5.37 9.71 -10.21
N GLU A 45 6.15 10.53 -9.52
CA GLU A 45 7.49 10.91 -9.95
C GLU A 45 8.44 9.80 -9.49
N LEU A 46 8.88 9.02 -10.48
CA LEU A 46 9.85 7.94 -10.32
C LEU A 46 11.25 8.54 -10.31
N THR A 47 11.65 9.19 -9.21
CA THR A 47 13.05 9.57 -9.04
C THR A 47 13.84 8.38 -8.52
N ALA A 48 14.76 7.88 -9.35
CA ALA A 48 15.69 6.83 -8.99
C ALA A 48 17.12 7.33 -9.19
N GLU A 49 17.88 7.47 -8.10
CA GLU A 49 19.29 7.10 -8.17
C GLU A 49 19.62 6.24 -6.92
N PRO A 50 19.35 4.92 -6.99
CA PRO A 50 19.74 4.01 -5.93
C PRO A 50 21.27 3.82 -5.92
N PRO A 51 21.86 3.41 -4.77
CA PRO A 51 23.23 2.94 -4.75
C PRO A 51 23.43 1.83 -5.79
N SER A 52 24.61 1.77 -6.40
CA SER A 52 24.89 0.88 -7.53
C SER A 52 24.39 -0.55 -7.24
N LEU A 53 23.63 -1.12 -8.18
CA LEU A 53 23.03 -2.46 -8.08
C LEU A 53 24.03 -3.52 -7.56
N THR A 54 25.29 -3.41 -7.96
CA THR A 54 26.39 -4.30 -7.60
C THR A 54 26.72 -4.31 -6.10
N SER A 55 26.70 -3.16 -5.41
CA SER A 55 27.02 -3.05 -3.98
C SER A 55 25.84 -3.48 -3.08
N LEU A 56 24.61 -3.24 -3.54
CA LEU A 56 23.39 -3.78 -2.92
C LEU A 56 23.33 -5.31 -3.05
N ILE A 57 23.76 -5.86 -4.18
CA ILE A 57 23.75 -7.32 -4.42
C ILE A 57 24.85 -8.03 -3.61
N SER A 58 26.05 -7.45 -3.47
CA SER A 58 27.17 -8.10 -2.76
C SER A 58 26.95 -8.15 -1.24
N SER A 59 26.58 -7.04 -0.60
CA SER A 59 26.28 -6.99 0.84
C SER A 59 25.09 -7.87 1.24
N ARG A 60 24.15 -8.04 0.32
CA ARG A 60 22.97 -8.88 0.51
C ARG A 60 23.28 -10.37 0.37
N LYS A 61 24.28 -10.74 -0.42
CA LYS A 61 24.72 -12.13 -0.54
C LYS A 61 25.20 -12.67 0.81
N ASP A 62 26.06 -11.92 1.50
CA ASP A 62 26.57 -12.31 2.81
C ASP A 62 25.44 -12.39 3.84
N ALA A 63 24.45 -11.48 3.76
CA ALA A 63 23.25 -11.56 4.59
C ALA A 63 22.39 -12.79 4.27
N LEU A 64 22.23 -13.17 3.00
CA LEU A 64 21.49 -14.37 2.61
C LEU A 64 22.18 -15.67 3.07
N GLU A 65 23.49 -15.64 3.24
CA GLU A 65 24.31 -16.77 3.70
C GLU A 65 24.36 -16.90 5.22
N HIS A 66 24.51 -15.78 5.94
CA HIS A 66 24.80 -15.82 7.38
C HIS A 66 23.67 -15.29 8.27
N ALA A 67 22.72 -14.52 7.73
CA ALA A 67 21.64 -13.96 8.54
C ALA A 67 20.44 -14.92 8.59
N SER A 68 19.88 -15.08 9.78
CA SER A 68 18.58 -15.74 9.99
C SER A 68 17.40 -14.89 9.51
N PHE A 69 17.65 -13.62 9.19
CA PHE A 69 16.69 -12.67 8.66
C PHE A 69 17.35 -11.68 7.69
N VAL A 70 16.74 -11.53 6.51
CA VAL A 70 17.12 -10.56 5.47
C VAL A 70 15.88 -9.76 5.09
N THR A 71 15.90 -8.45 5.29
CA THR A 71 14.78 -7.57 4.93
C THR A 71 14.51 -7.57 3.42
N ALA A 72 13.26 -7.42 3.01
CA ALA A 72 12.93 -7.09 1.62
C ALA A 72 13.56 -5.75 1.22
N GLN A 73 13.78 -5.58 -0.08
CA GLN A 73 14.22 -4.32 -0.68
C GLN A 73 13.54 -4.11 -2.03
N SER A 74 13.48 -2.87 -2.49
CA SER A 74 13.08 -2.54 -3.85
C SER A 74 14.28 -2.08 -4.67
N THR A 75 14.34 -2.45 -5.95
CA THR A 75 15.39 -2.02 -6.88
C THR A 75 14.79 -1.43 -8.14
N ALA A 76 15.63 -0.80 -8.98
CA ALA A 76 15.25 -0.47 -10.35
C ALA A 76 14.76 -1.73 -11.09
N ALA A 77 13.73 -1.54 -11.91
CA ALA A 77 13.03 -2.56 -12.67
C ALA A 77 13.93 -3.29 -13.67
N ALA A 78 13.64 -4.58 -13.90
CA ALA A 78 14.33 -5.40 -14.90
C ALA A 78 13.86 -5.09 -16.34
N GLY A 79 14.41 -4.02 -16.92
CA GLY A 79 14.27 -3.66 -18.33
C GLY A 79 12.87 -3.26 -18.80
N LYS A 80 12.80 -2.82 -20.06
CA LYS A 80 11.59 -2.27 -20.70
C LYS A 80 10.53 -3.34 -20.99
N GLN A 81 9.32 -2.86 -21.30
CA GLN A 81 8.14 -3.69 -21.59
C GLN A 81 8.42 -4.78 -22.67
N GLY A 82 8.36 -6.05 -22.26
CA GLY A 82 8.56 -7.20 -23.15
C GLY A 82 8.78 -8.54 -22.43
N ASP A 83 8.77 -9.64 -23.17
CA ASP A 83 8.97 -11.00 -22.64
C ASP A 83 10.46 -11.40 -22.46
N ALA A 84 11.38 -10.66 -23.10
CA ALA A 84 12.80 -10.97 -23.19
C ALA A 84 13.54 -11.04 -21.84
N ASN A 85 13.01 -10.40 -20.79
CA ASN A 85 13.68 -10.33 -19.47
C ASN A 85 13.03 -11.24 -18.42
N ARG A 86 12.45 -12.38 -18.83
CA ARG A 86 11.71 -13.28 -17.92
C ARG A 86 12.57 -13.88 -16.83
N GLU A 87 13.77 -14.34 -17.19
CA GLU A 87 14.69 -14.94 -16.25
C GLU A 87 15.24 -13.90 -15.26
N ASP A 88 15.73 -12.79 -15.80
CA ASP A 88 16.26 -11.66 -15.02
C ASP A 88 15.25 -11.11 -14.02
N TRP A 89 13.99 -10.96 -14.43
CA TRP A 89 12.95 -10.47 -13.53
C TRP A 89 12.76 -11.39 -12.32
N TRP A 90 12.65 -12.70 -12.53
CA TRP A 90 12.49 -13.64 -11.42
C TRP A 90 13.76 -13.70 -10.56
N ARG A 91 14.95 -13.71 -11.19
CA ARG A 91 16.24 -13.68 -10.46
C ARG A 91 16.32 -12.47 -9.54
N ARG A 92 16.03 -11.28 -10.08
CA ARG A 92 15.96 -10.03 -9.29
C ARG A 92 14.88 -10.09 -8.22
N SER A 93 13.74 -10.70 -8.51
CA SER A 93 12.69 -10.86 -7.50
C SER A 93 13.19 -11.68 -6.32
N PHE A 94 13.86 -12.81 -6.52
CA PHE A 94 14.40 -13.60 -5.40
C PHE A 94 15.43 -12.82 -4.59
N GLY A 95 16.27 -12.05 -5.28
CA GLY A 95 17.17 -11.08 -4.67
C GLY A 95 16.41 -10.12 -3.76
N ASN A 96 15.32 -9.52 -4.24
CA ASN A 96 14.58 -8.47 -3.51
C ASN A 96 13.68 -8.95 -2.36
N ALA A 97 13.47 -10.27 -2.22
CA ALA A 97 12.53 -10.83 -1.27
C ALA A 97 13.03 -10.75 0.19
N GLU A 98 12.09 -10.66 1.14
CA GLU A 98 12.40 -10.87 2.57
C GLU A 98 12.67 -12.35 2.83
N TRP A 99 13.76 -12.69 3.51
CA TRP A 99 14.08 -14.08 3.89
C TRP A 99 14.17 -14.21 5.39
N ARG A 100 13.61 -15.29 5.94
CA ARG A 100 13.63 -15.58 7.37
C ARG A 100 13.69 -17.08 7.58
N ASP A 101 14.48 -17.52 8.53
CA ASP A 101 14.49 -18.92 8.99
C ASP A 101 13.34 -19.18 9.96
N GLY A 102 12.66 -20.32 9.80
CA GLY A 102 11.52 -20.73 10.62
C GLY A 102 10.20 -20.08 10.20
N VAL A 103 9.71 -19.13 11.01
CA VAL A 103 8.37 -18.55 10.86
C VAL A 103 8.37 -17.39 9.86
N ALA A 104 7.71 -17.55 8.71
CA ALA A 104 7.72 -16.58 7.62
C ALA A 104 6.39 -16.55 6.83
N HIS A 105 6.22 -15.54 5.97
CA HIS A 105 5.12 -15.50 4.99
C HIS A 105 5.47 -16.25 3.71
N PRO A 106 4.63 -17.19 3.24
CA PRO A 106 4.97 -18.00 2.06
C PRO A 106 5.17 -17.08 0.88
N LYS A 107 6.12 -17.38 0.02
CA LYS A 107 6.28 -16.65 -1.24
C LYS A 107 5.57 -17.41 -2.33
N MET A 108 4.96 -16.67 -3.26
CA MET A 108 4.35 -17.29 -4.43
C MET A 108 5.44 -17.98 -5.28
N PRO A 109 5.30 -19.28 -5.59
CA PRO A 109 6.27 -20.00 -6.39
C PRO A 109 6.40 -19.45 -7.81
N ASP A 110 7.63 -19.50 -8.34
CA ASP A 110 7.92 -19.10 -9.71
C ASP A 110 7.41 -20.09 -10.75
N ASP A 111 6.83 -21.21 -10.34
CA ASP A 111 6.33 -22.32 -11.15
C ASP A 111 4.90 -22.75 -10.83
N PHE A 112 4.14 -21.92 -10.11
CA PHE A 112 2.74 -22.15 -9.77
C PHE A 112 1.84 -22.16 -11.01
N THR A 113 1.87 -23.26 -11.75
CA THR A 113 1.15 -23.53 -12.99
C THR A 113 0.38 -24.84 -12.88
N PRO A 114 -0.85 -24.92 -13.42
CA PRO A 114 -1.67 -26.14 -13.32
C PRO A 114 -1.03 -27.38 -13.95
N SER A 115 -0.35 -27.20 -15.09
CA SER A 115 0.14 -28.31 -15.90
C SER A 115 1.53 -28.83 -15.49
N LYS A 116 2.27 -28.10 -14.64
CA LYS A 116 3.66 -28.42 -14.21
C LYS A 116 4.55 -28.99 -15.32
N SER A 117 4.37 -28.52 -16.55
CA SER A 117 5.16 -28.98 -17.69
C SER A 117 6.62 -28.60 -17.49
N ALA A 118 7.57 -29.34 -18.09
CA ALA A 118 8.99 -29.01 -18.00
C ALA A 118 9.29 -27.54 -18.41
N GLY A 119 10.25 -26.90 -17.73
CA GLY A 119 10.62 -25.52 -17.99
C GLY A 119 11.81 -25.02 -17.18
N THR A 120 11.90 -23.70 -17.04
CA THR A 120 13.08 -23.00 -16.50
C THR A 120 12.90 -22.46 -15.07
N SER A 121 11.89 -22.90 -14.32
CA SER A 121 11.75 -22.53 -12.91
C SER A 121 12.85 -23.13 -12.04
N LEU A 122 12.91 -22.71 -10.78
CA LEU A 122 13.83 -23.28 -9.78
C LEU A 122 13.65 -24.79 -9.55
N THR A 123 12.46 -25.31 -9.85
CA THR A 123 12.09 -26.73 -9.71
C THR A 123 12.15 -27.49 -11.05
N GLY A 124 12.56 -26.83 -12.16
CA GLY A 124 12.59 -27.43 -13.51
C GLY A 124 11.22 -27.47 -14.21
N SER A 125 10.21 -26.81 -13.65
CA SER A 125 8.86 -26.67 -14.22
C SER A 125 8.69 -25.37 -15.02
N ARG A 126 7.58 -25.24 -15.74
CA ARG A 126 7.21 -24.03 -16.47
C ARG A 126 6.91 -22.92 -15.48
N ARG A 127 7.55 -21.77 -15.71
CA ARG A 127 7.35 -20.61 -14.84
C ARG A 127 5.91 -20.07 -14.87
N THR A 128 5.45 -19.58 -13.74
CA THR A 128 4.20 -18.85 -13.57
C THR A 128 4.11 -17.72 -14.59
N SER A 129 2.97 -17.67 -15.30
CA SER A 129 2.71 -16.61 -16.27
C SER A 129 2.64 -15.26 -15.56
N ARG A 130 3.31 -14.27 -16.14
CA ARG A 130 3.31 -12.88 -15.69
C ARG A 130 2.62 -12.02 -16.74
N ARG A 131 1.93 -10.98 -16.32
CA ARG A 131 1.23 -10.05 -17.21
C ARG A 131 1.57 -8.62 -16.87
N TRP A 132 1.56 -7.77 -17.89
CA TRP A 132 1.50 -6.33 -17.72
C TRP A 132 0.03 -5.92 -17.63
N TYR A 133 -0.26 -5.09 -16.64
CA TYR A 133 -1.54 -4.43 -16.42
C TYR A 133 -1.29 -2.95 -16.60
N LYS A 134 -1.79 -2.37 -17.71
CA LYS A 134 -1.51 -0.99 -18.12
C LYS A 134 -2.60 -0.05 -17.67
N GLY A 135 -2.26 1.06 -17.05
CA GLY A 135 -3.18 2.16 -16.74
C GLY A 135 -2.75 3.44 -17.43
N GLU A 136 -3.51 4.50 -17.18
CA GLU A 136 -3.22 5.83 -17.72
C GLU A 136 -1.87 6.36 -17.21
N ASP A 137 -1.61 6.23 -15.90
CA ASP A 137 -0.40 6.78 -15.26
C ASP A 137 0.68 5.72 -14.98
N ILE A 138 0.28 4.46 -14.74
CA ILE A 138 1.19 3.40 -14.28
C ILE A 138 0.92 2.08 -14.98
N ALA A 139 1.97 1.26 -15.10
CA ALA A 139 1.87 -0.13 -15.54
C ALA A 139 2.44 -1.06 -14.45
N ILE A 140 1.71 -2.13 -14.11
CA ILE A 140 2.18 -3.15 -13.18
C ILE A 140 2.49 -4.43 -13.93
N ARG A 141 3.65 -5.04 -13.65
CA ARG A 141 3.96 -6.41 -14.00
C ARG A 141 3.94 -7.29 -12.76
N MET A 142 3.16 -8.35 -12.80
CA MET A 142 3.09 -9.35 -11.72
C MET A 142 2.67 -10.73 -12.25
N PRO A 143 2.80 -11.82 -11.47
CA PRO A 143 2.13 -13.08 -11.78
C PRO A 143 0.65 -12.81 -12.07
N SER A 144 0.07 -13.55 -13.02
CA SER A 144 -1.32 -13.27 -13.43
C SER A 144 -2.27 -13.29 -12.23
N VAL A 145 -3.23 -12.37 -12.17
CA VAL A 145 -4.25 -12.29 -11.09
C VAL A 145 -4.89 -13.66 -10.83
N SER A 146 -5.21 -14.42 -11.89
CA SER A 146 -5.75 -15.78 -11.77
C SER A 146 -4.79 -16.75 -11.05
N ALA A 147 -3.48 -16.64 -11.30
CA ALA A 147 -2.49 -17.46 -10.59
C ALA A 147 -2.36 -17.05 -9.12
N ILE A 148 -2.39 -15.74 -8.81
CA ILE A 148 -2.35 -15.23 -7.44
C ILE A 148 -3.60 -15.70 -6.65
N LYS A 149 -4.79 -15.54 -7.24
CA LYS A 149 -6.06 -16.00 -6.63
C LYS A 149 -6.07 -17.51 -6.40
N ARG A 150 -5.58 -18.29 -7.37
CA ARG A 150 -5.44 -19.75 -7.21
C ARG A 150 -4.44 -20.12 -6.12
N TYR A 151 -3.33 -19.40 -6.02
CA TYR A 151 -2.33 -19.65 -4.98
C TYR A 151 -2.89 -19.34 -3.59
N SER A 152 -3.58 -18.21 -3.43
CA SER A 152 -4.32 -17.84 -2.22
C SER A 152 -5.27 -18.96 -1.76
N ALA A 153 -6.05 -19.53 -2.69
CA ALA A 153 -6.93 -20.65 -2.40
C ALA A 153 -6.17 -21.93 -1.99
N SER A 154 -4.95 -22.14 -2.48
CA SER A 154 -4.14 -23.33 -2.14
C SER A 154 -3.45 -23.27 -0.78
N ILE A 155 -3.31 -22.07 -0.20
CA ILE A 155 -2.65 -21.85 1.10
C ILE A 155 -3.64 -21.52 2.23
N ASP A 156 -4.93 -21.80 2.00
CA ASP A 156 -6.02 -21.68 2.98
C ASP A 156 -6.08 -20.28 3.64
N GLY A 157 -6.09 -19.22 2.82
CA GLY A 157 -6.23 -17.84 3.28
C GLY A 157 -5.03 -17.29 4.07
N ALA A 158 -3.90 -18.00 4.09
CA ALA A 158 -2.68 -17.49 4.69
C ALA A 158 -2.16 -16.23 3.97
N THR A 159 -1.47 -15.37 4.71
CA THR A 159 -0.75 -14.23 4.14
C THR A 159 0.48 -14.69 3.40
N PHE A 160 0.69 -14.22 2.17
CA PHE A 160 1.82 -14.60 1.33
C PHE A 160 2.42 -13.39 0.61
N ASP A 161 3.65 -13.52 0.12
CA ASP A 161 4.36 -12.48 -0.61
C ASP A 161 4.34 -12.77 -2.12
N VAL A 162 4.12 -11.73 -2.93
CA VAL A 162 4.06 -11.79 -4.40
C VAL A 162 5.08 -10.82 -5.01
N PRO A 163 5.86 -11.25 -6.02
CA PRO A 163 6.79 -10.36 -6.69
C PRO A 163 6.06 -9.47 -7.70
N VAL A 164 6.41 -8.19 -7.70
CA VAL A 164 5.74 -7.15 -8.48
C VAL A 164 6.74 -6.15 -9.02
N GLN A 165 6.40 -5.54 -10.15
CA GLN A 165 7.15 -4.44 -10.74
C GLN A 165 6.15 -3.36 -11.16
N VAL A 166 6.39 -2.12 -10.75
CA VAL A 166 5.68 -0.93 -11.25
C VAL A 166 6.59 -0.23 -12.26
N ALA A 167 5.99 0.29 -13.32
CA ALA A 167 6.63 1.24 -14.22
C ALA A 167 5.68 2.42 -14.48
N ASN A 168 6.20 3.53 -14.97
CA ASN A 168 5.37 4.57 -15.57
C ASN A 168 4.59 4.01 -16.79
N ALA A 169 3.56 4.73 -17.25
CA ALA A 169 2.78 4.33 -18.42
C ALA A 169 3.66 4.09 -19.68
N ALA A 170 4.76 4.83 -19.81
CA ALA A 170 5.75 4.67 -20.89
C ALA A 170 6.59 3.38 -20.78
N GLY A 171 6.68 2.76 -19.60
CA GLY A 171 7.42 1.53 -19.34
C GLY A 171 8.95 1.70 -19.25
N ASP A 172 9.42 2.93 -19.08
CA ASP A 172 10.84 3.30 -19.12
C ASP A 172 11.49 3.30 -17.74
N ASP A 173 10.79 3.81 -16.72
CA ASP A 173 11.25 3.87 -15.34
C ASP A 173 10.35 3.01 -14.47
N GLY A 174 10.95 2.27 -13.55
CA GLY A 174 10.17 1.38 -12.69
C GLY A 174 10.93 0.83 -11.51
N ILE A 175 10.15 0.37 -10.54
CA ILE A 175 10.63 -0.25 -9.31
C ILE A 175 10.14 -1.69 -9.29
N GLN A 176 11.01 -2.61 -8.91
CA GLN A 176 10.70 -4.01 -8.68
C GLN A 176 10.90 -4.37 -7.21
N GLY A 177 9.93 -5.07 -6.62
CA GLY A 177 9.98 -5.53 -5.24
C GLY A 177 8.94 -6.61 -4.96
N TRP A 178 8.54 -6.72 -3.71
CA TRP A 178 7.51 -7.66 -3.26
C TRP A 178 6.37 -6.92 -2.58
N VAL A 179 5.18 -7.48 -2.69
CA VAL A 179 4.02 -7.08 -1.91
C VAL A 179 3.56 -8.26 -1.06
N ARG A 180 3.24 -7.99 0.19
CA ARG A 180 2.56 -8.93 1.08
C ARG A 180 1.07 -8.84 0.83
N VAL A 181 0.41 -9.97 0.66
CA VAL A 181 -1.01 -10.04 0.33
C VAL A 181 -1.77 -11.02 1.23
N THR A 182 -3.02 -10.68 1.53
CA THR A 182 -3.96 -11.56 2.25
C THR A 182 -5.35 -11.37 1.64
N GLN A 183 -6.03 -12.47 1.34
CA GLN A 183 -7.39 -12.43 0.81
C GLN A 183 -8.42 -12.48 1.95
N HIS A 184 -9.40 -11.58 1.88
CA HIS A 184 -10.52 -11.45 2.83
C HIS A 184 -11.84 -11.46 2.04
N GLY A 185 -12.32 -12.65 1.66
CA GLY A 185 -13.45 -12.79 0.76
C GLY A 185 -13.17 -12.18 -0.62
N GLU A 186 -13.92 -11.15 -1.01
CA GLU A 186 -13.69 -10.39 -2.24
C GLU A 186 -12.57 -9.34 -2.12
N GLN A 187 -12.12 -9.06 -0.90
CA GLN A 187 -11.19 -7.98 -0.58
C GLN A 187 -9.75 -8.49 -0.43
N TRP A 188 -8.77 -7.59 -0.58
CA TRP A 188 -7.37 -7.94 -0.46
C TRP A 188 -6.59 -6.94 0.41
N SER A 189 -5.92 -7.42 1.46
CA SER A 189 -4.83 -6.69 2.12
C SER A 189 -3.62 -6.74 1.21
N VAL A 190 -2.96 -5.60 1.01
CA VAL A 190 -1.75 -5.50 0.19
C VAL A 190 -0.82 -4.48 0.82
N THR A 191 0.45 -4.84 1.03
CA THR A 191 1.49 -3.95 1.56
C THR A 191 2.80 -4.13 0.78
N GLY A 192 3.37 -3.05 0.25
CA GLY A 192 4.70 -3.06 -0.37
C GLY A 192 5.81 -3.28 0.66
N LEU A 193 6.72 -4.22 0.36
CA LEU A 193 7.82 -4.62 1.24
C LEU A 193 9.15 -4.01 0.76
N GLY A 194 9.90 -3.41 1.69
CA GLY A 194 11.23 -2.86 1.41
C GLY A 194 11.23 -1.62 0.51
N MET A 195 10.09 -0.93 0.40
CA MET A 195 9.88 0.28 -0.40
C MET A 195 9.77 1.50 0.53
N ASN A 196 10.08 2.69 0.02
CA ASN A 196 9.66 3.92 0.69
C ASN A 196 8.12 3.97 0.73
N ALA A 197 7.58 4.81 1.59
CA ALA A 197 6.16 4.68 1.93
C ALA A 197 5.23 5.27 0.84
N LYS A 198 5.70 6.26 0.04
CA LYS A 198 5.05 6.71 -1.21
C LYS A 198 4.92 5.57 -2.24
N ASP A 199 6.02 4.88 -2.54
CA ASP A 199 6.04 3.78 -3.52
C ASP A 199 5.25 2.57 -3.02
N SER A 200 5.34 2.28 -1.72
CA SER A 200 4.57 1.22 -1.09
C SER A 200 3.07 1.49 -1.19
N ALA A 201 2.62 2.72 -0.94
CA ALA A 201 1.21 3.09 -1.08
C ALA A 201 0.72 2.91 -2.53
N GLY A 202 1.41 3.50 -3.51
CA GLY A 202 1.01 3.40 -4.92
C GLY A 202 0.97 1.96 -5.41
N MET A 203 1.99 1.15 -5.08
CA MET A 203 2.07 -0.25 -5.48
C MET A 203 1.00 -1.11 -4.80
N SER A 204 0.75 -0.88 -3.50
CA SER A 204 -0.26 -1.62 -2.74
C SER A 204 -1.66 -1.38 -3.30
N GLU A 205 -1.98 -0.13 -3.65
CA GLU A 205 -3.26 0.23 -4.23
C GLU A 205 -3.49 -0.37 -5.61
N ALA A 206 -2.49 -0.26 -6.45
CA ALA A 206 -2.60 -0.69 -7.82
C ALA A 206 -2.70 -2.23 -7.90
N VAL A 207 -1.95 -2.96 -7.07
CA VAL A 207 -2.10 -4.42 -6.94
C VAL A 207 -3.45 -4.79 -6.32
N ARG A 208 -3.89 -4.11 -5.24
CA ARG A 208 -5.19 -4.36 -4.61
C ARG A 208 -6.33 -4.20 -5.61
N ALA A 209 -6.34 -3.10 -6.36
CA ALA A 209 -7.36 -2.83 -7.37
C ALA A 209 -7.42 -3.92 -8.45
N LEU A 210 -6.27 -4.45 -8.87
CA LEU A 210 -6.21 -5.56 -9.82
C LEU A 210 -6.75 -6.87 -9.24
N LEU A 211 -6.43 -7.16 -7.97
CA LEU A 211 -6.90 -8.36 -7.30
C LEU A 211 -8.41 -8.30 -6.99
N GLU A 212 -8.94 -7.14 -6.66
CA GLU A 212 -10.37 -6.91 -6.43
C GLU A 212 -11.19 -6.80 -7.74
N SER A 213 -10.54 -6.58 -8.89
CA SER A 213 -11.25 -6.50 -10.18
C SER A 213 -11.83 -7.86 -10.61
N ARG A 214 -13.08 -7.81 -11.12
CA ARG A 214 -13.78 -8.96 -11.73
C ARG A 214 -13.25 -9.31 -13.11
N THR A 215 -12.72 -8.33 -13.85
CA THR A 215 -12.25 -8.51 -15.24
C THR A 215 -10.76 -8.17 -15.33
N PRO A 216 -9.87 -9.07 -14.88
CA PRO A 216 -8.42 -8.82 -14.84
C PRO A 216 -7.75 -8.82 -16.21
N THR A 217 -8.51 -8.86 -17.31
CA THR A 217 -8.03 -8.90 -18.69
C THR A 217 -7.93 -7.54 -19.36
N VAL A 218 -8.41 -6.46 -18.72
CA VAL A 218 -8.45 -5.13 -19.34
C VAL A 218 -7.72 -4.13 -18.45
N GLU A 219 -6.78 -3.44 -19.08
CA GLU A 219 -6.30 -2.08 -18.81
C GLU A 219 -6.80 -1.45 -17.49
N LEU A 220 -5.88 -1.15 -16.56
CA LEU A 220 -6.08 -0.30 -15.38
C LEU A 220 -6.72 1.06 -15.73
N SER A 221 -6.78 1.47 -17.01
CA SER A 221 -7.55 2.64 -17.48
C SER A 221 -9.06 2.49 -17.25
N THR A 222 -9.58 1.26 -17.17
CA THR A 222 -10.98 0.97 -16.81
C THR A 222 -11.24 0.96 -15.30
N VAL A 223 -10.16 1.00 -14.50
CA VAL A 223 -10.27 1.19 -13.06
C VAL A 223 -10.36 2.70 -12.84
N ASN A 224 -11.54 3.22 -12.45
CA ASN A 224 -11.72 4.60 -11.96
C ASN A 224 -10.47 5.03 -11.18
N ASP A 225 -9.99 6.26 -11.42
CA ASP A 225 -8.70 6.80 -10.92
C ASP A 225 -8.32 6.10 -9.60
N LEU A 226 -7.22 5.34 -9.63
CA LEU A 226 -6.72 4.60 -8.46
C LEU A 226 -6.62 5.52 -7.23
N ARG A 227 -6.42 6.82 -7.45
CA ARG A 227 -6.47 7.85 -6.41
C ARG A 227 -7.86 7.96 -5.79
N ASP A 228 -8.92 8.03 -6.58
CA ASP A 228 -10.28 8.12 -6.06
C ASP A 228 -10.70 6.86 -5.30
N ARG A 229 -10.26 5.68 -5.76
CA ARG A 229 -10.45 4.43 -5.01
C ARG A 229 -9.68 4.43 -3.69
N TYR A 230 -8.41 4.85 -3.71
CA TYR A 230 -7.60 5.01 -2.51
C TYR A 230 -8.28 5.94 -1.50
N ARG A 231 -8.68 7.13 -1.95
CA ARG A 231 -9.38 8.13 -1.15
C ARG A 231 -10.69 7.62 -0.58
N ALA A 232 -11.51 6.96 -1.40
CA ALA A 232 -12.77 6.38 -0.98
C ALA A 232 -12.56 5.32 0.12
N ARG A 233 -11.53 4.47 -0.02
CA ARG A 233 -11.23 3.47 1.00
C ARG A 233 -10.66 4.08 2.27
N VAL A 234 -9.67 4.98 2.20
CA VAL A 234 -9.13 5.67 3.39
C VAL A 234 -10.26 6.37 4.15
N ARG A 235 -11.23 6.94 3.43
CA ARG A 235 -12.43 7.52 4.04
C ARG A 235 -13.32 6.48 4.72
N ALA A 236 -13.53 5.32 4.09
CA ALA A 236 -14.32 4.22 4.66
C ALA A 236 -13.62 3.53 5.86
N GLU A 237 -12.29 3.48 5.88
CA GLU A 237 -11.51 2.95 7.00
C GLU A 237 -11.64 3.79 8.27
N GLY A 238 -11.98 5.08 8.14
CA GLY A 238 -12.06 5.99 9.28
C GLY A 238 -10.69 6.31 9.89
N THR A 239 -10.73 6.96 11.05
CA THR A 239 -9.58 7.55 11.74
C THR A 239 -9.05 6.62 12.83
N GLN A 240 -7.78 6.22 12.75
CA GLN A 240 -7.02 5.68 13.88
C GLN A 240 -6.71 6.81 14.86
N LEU A 241 -6.97 6.57 16.14
CA LEU A 241 -6.56 7.48 17.19
C LEU A 241 -5.17 7.10 17.71
N GLU A 242 -4.34 8.10 17.96
CA GLU A 242 -3.09 7.94 18.69
C GLU A 242 -3.37 8.02 20.19
N THR A 243 -2.90 7.02 20.95
CA THR A 243 -3.12 6.97 22.40
C THR A 243 -2.39 8.12 23.12
N VAL A 244 -3.07 8.75 24.07
CA VAL A 244 -2.47 9.81 24.90
C VAL A 244 -2.17 9.25 26.29
N ALA A 245 -0.90 8.90 26.53
CA ALA A 245 -0.48 8.22 27.76
C ALA A 245 -0.72 9.01 29.06
N SER A 246 -0.91 10.33 28.98
CA SER A 246 -0.88 11.25 30.13
C SER A 246 -2.26 11.74 30.60
N SER A 247 -3.37 11.13 30.18
CA SER A 247 -4.71 11.58 30.55
C SER A 247 -5.66 10.43 30.89
N GLY A 248 -6.30 10.50 32.07
CA GLY A 248 -7.44 9.63 32.43
C GLY A 248 -8.78 10.10 31.84
N PHE A 249 -8.80 11.15 31.02
CA PHE A 249 -10.01 11.72 30.42
C PHE A 249 -9.99 11.67 28.87
N ILE A 250 -8.81 11.75 28.26
CA ILE A 250 -8.62 11.68 26.81
C ILE A 250 -7.83 10.42 26.51
N ASP A 251 -8.48 9.43 25.90
CA ASP A 251 -7.88 8.13 25.60
C ASP A 251 -7.05 8.18 24.32
N GLY A 252 -7.45 9.02 23.37
CA GLY A 252 -6.77 9.12 22.08
C GLY A 252 -7.12 10.38 21.29
N VAL A 253 -6.21 10.76 20.40
CA VAL A 253 -6.26 11.97 19.59
C VAL A 253 -5.88 11.67 18.14
N ALA A 254 -6.45 12.39 17.19
CA ALA A 254 -5.98 12.42 15.81
C ALA A 254 -6.30 13.78 15.19
N PHE A 255 -5.53 14.21 14.19
CA PHE A 255 -5.76 15.48 13.53
C PHE A 255 -5.73 15.34 12.01
N ASP A 256 -6.75 15.93 11.37
CA ASP A 256 -6.86 16.08 9.92
C ASP A 256 -6.57 17.55 9.57
N ALA A 257 -5.36 17.81 9.10
CA ALA A 257 -4.92 19.15 8.69
C ALA A 257 -5.68 19.71 7.50
N LYS A 258 -6.17 18.86 6.60
CA LYS A 258 -6.90 19.28 5.39
C LYS A 258 -8.32 19.69 5.73
N ALA A 259 -8.97 18.98 6.64
CA ALA A 259 -10.28 19.36 7.16
C ALA A 259 -10.24 20.35 8.33
N GLY A 260 -9.06 20.59 8.92
CA GLY A 260 -8.90 21.35 10.15
C GLY A 260 -9.66 20.71 11.31
N GLN A 261 -9.64 19.38 11.42
CA GLN A 261 -10.43 18.62 12.40
C GLN A 261 -9.56 17.83 13.36
N LEU A 262 -9.71 18.10 14.65
CA LEU A 262 -9.20 17.29 15.74
C LEU A 262 -10.25 16.27 16.16
N THR A 263 -9.87 15.00 16.17
CA THR A 263 -10.68 13.91 16.67
C THR A 263 -10.19 13.47 18.05
N LEU A 264 -11.11 13.31 18.99
CA LEU A 264 -10.83 12.95 20.38
C LEU A 264 -11.66 11.74 20.78
N SER A 265 -11.03 10.79 21.48
CA SER A 265 -11.71 9.81 22.32
C SER A 265 -11.67 10.25 23.77
N MET A 266 -12.83 10.30 24.41
CA MET A 266 -12.99 10.66 25.81
C MET A 266 -13.95 9.67 26.47
N ASN A 267 -13.45 8.84 27.39
CA ASN A 267 -14.22 7.84 28.11
C ASN A 267 -15.06 6.95 27.16
N GLY A 268 -14.44 6.47 26.09
CA GLY A 268 -15.09 5.65 25.06
C GLY A 268 -16.09 6.38 24.16
N ARG A 269 -16.17 7.72 24.22
CA ARG A 269 -16.97 8.53 23.29
C ARG A 269 -16.08 9.32 22.35
N HIS A 270 -16.45 9.36 21.08
CA HIS A 270 -15.64 9.97 20.03
C HIS A 270 -16.28 11.23 19.47
N TYR A 271 -15.46 12.28 19.30
CA TYR A 271 -15.91 13.57 18.80
C TYR A 271 -14.87 14.18 17.87
N ALA A 272 -15.34 14.82 16.80
CA ALA A 272 -14.55 15.69 15.95
C ALA A 272 -14.84 17.15 16.27
N TYR A 273 -13.79 17.96 16.41
CA TYR A 273 -13.82 19.39 16.67
C TYR A 273 -13.03 20.13 15.59
N PRO A 274 -13.45 21.33 15.15
CA PRO A 274 -12.57 22.18 14.37
C PRO A 274 -11.40 22.65 15.24
N ALA A 275 -10.17 22.49 14.75
CA ALA A 275 -8.96 22.85 15.47
C ALA A 275 -7.81 23.13 14.49
N THR A 276 -6.73 23.73 15.02
CA THR A 276 -5.48 23.93 14.29
C THR A 276 -4.47 22.82 14.60
N GLU A 277 -3.49 22.63 13.73
CA GLU A 277 -2.35 21.72 13.97
C GLU A 277 -1.65 22.07 15.29
N GLU A 278 -1.46 23.36 15.57
CA GLU A 278 -0.88 23.84 16.83
C GLU A 278 -1.67 23.38 18.06
N THR A 279 -3.01 23.42 18.00
CA THR A 279 -3.87 22.92 19.07
C THR A 279 -3.67 21.42 19.28
N TYR A 280 -3.58 20.66 18.19
CA TYR A 280 -3.31 19.22 18.23
C TYR A 280 -1.94 18.91 18.86
N GLN A 281 -0.87 19.56 18.40
CA GLN A 281 0.48 19.35 18.93
C GLN A 281 0.60 19.73 20.40
N THR A 282 -0.05 20.83 20.80
CA THR A 282 -0.11 21.27 22.20
C THR A 282 -0.84 20.25 23.06
N LEU A 283 -1.95 19.70 22.58
CA LEU A 283 -2.73 18.71 23.32
C LEU A 283 -1.99 17.37 23.43
N LYS A 284 -1.34 16.93 22.34
CA LYS A 284 -0.58 15.67 22.27
C LYS A 284 0.67 15.68 23.17
N SER A 285 1.40 16.79 23.20
CA SER A 285 2.64 16.90 23.98
C SER A 285 2.43 17.32 25.45
N SER A 286 1.21 17.73 25.82
CA SER A 286 0.93 18.23 27.16
C SER A 286 0.93 17.11 28.21
N ARG A 287 1.53 17.42 29.37
CA ARG A 287 1.40 16.60 30.59
C ARG A 287 0.00 16.68 31.22
N SER A 288 -0.85 17.60 30.77
CA SER A 288 -2.23 17.72 31.24
C SER A 288 -3.19 18.01 30.08
N PRO A 289 -3.44 17.02 29.19
CA PRO A 289 -4.25 17.19 27.98
C PRO A 289 -5.66 17.72 28.27
N GLY A 290 -6.27 17.33 29.39
CA GLY A 290 -7.59 17.82 29.81
C GLY A 290 -7.63 19.33 30.09
N LYS A 291 -6.55 19.94 30.61
CA LYS A 291 -6.48 21.39 30.80
C LYS A 291 -6.44 22.11 29.45
N VAL A 292 -5.65 21.59 28.51
CA VAL A 292 -5.56 22.12 27.14
C VAL A 292 -6.92 22.02 26.44
N PHE A 293 -7.60 20.88 26.57
CA PHE A 293 -8.95 20.70 26.03
C PHE A 293 -9.93 21.73 26.58
N ASN A 294 -9.97 21.91 27.91
CA ASN A 294 -10.87 22.87 28.54
C ASN A 294 -10.58 24.32 28.11
N ALA A 295 -9.31 24.67 27.87
CA ALA A 295 -8.89 26.01 27.49
C ALA A 295 -9.10 26.32 25.99
N LEU A 296 -8.78 25.35 25.11
CA LEU A 296 -8.67 25.61 23.67
C LEU A 296 -9.81 25.00 22.83
N ILE A 297 -10.54 24.04 23.36
CA ILE A 297 -11.48 23.22 22.57
C ILE A 297 -12.90 23.27 23.16
N LYS A 298 -13.04 23.17 24.49
CA LYS A 298 -14.34 23.15 25.17
C LYS A 298 -15.10 24.46 24.91
N GLY A 299 -16.41 24.34 24.64
CA GLY A 299 -17.30 25.47 24.37
C GLY A 299 -17.32 25.92 22.90
N LYS A 300 -16.47 25.37 22.02
CA LYS A 300 -16.55 25.66 20.57
C LYS A 300 -17.71 24.89 19.92
N PRO A 301 -18.60 25.55 19.15
CA PRO A 301 -19.94 25.04 18.80
C PRO A 301 -20.02 24.00 17.66
N ALA A 302 -19.00 23.17 17.43
CA ALA A 302 -18.98 22.26 16.28
C ALA A 302 -18.49 20.84 16.60
N ALA A 303 -18.78 20.35 17.81
CA ALA A 303 -18.50 18.96 18.17
C ALA A 303 -19.41 18.01 17.38
N ARG A 304 -18.85 17.29 16.42
CA ARG A 304 -19.57 16.23 15.70
C ARG A 304 -19.27 14.88 16.35
N ARG A 305 -20.31 14.19 16.80
CA ARG A 305 -20.17 12.84 17.36
C ARG A 305 -19.74 11.84 16.28
N LEU A 306 -18.79 10.98 16.63
CA LEU A 306 -18.31 9.86 15.82
C LEU A 306 -18.67 8.53 16.50
N ILE A 307 -18.54 7.44 15.75
CA ILE A 307 -18.69 6.06 16.23
C ILE A 307 -17.34 5.36 16.12
N GLY A 308 -17.00 4.50 17.09
CA GLY A 308 -15.83 3.63 17.03
C GLY A 308 -16.20 2.27 16.44
N CYS A 309 -15.26 1.65 15.73
CA CYS A 309 -15.34 0.26 15.31
C CYS A 309 -14.70 -0.63 16.38
N ASP A 310 -15.43 -1.64 16.86
CA ASP A 310 -14.92 -2.57 17.87
C ASP A 310 -13.81 -3.48 17.32
N ASP A 311 -13.83 -3.79 16.01
CA ASP A 311 -12.86 -4.70 15.38
C ASP A 311 -11.50 -4.04 15.12
N CYS A 312 -11.49 -2.81 14.57
CA CYS A 312 -10.25 -2.13 14.17
C CYS A 312 -9.89 -0.91 15.03
N GLY A 313 -10.75 -0.52 15.98
CA GLY A 313 -10.53 0.62 16.88
C GLY A 313 -10.56 2.00 16.21
N ARG A 314 -10.91 2.06 14.91
CA ARG A 314 -11.01 3.32 14.17
C ARG A 314 -12.34 4.00 14.39
N VAL A 315 -12.34 5.32 14.29
CA VAL A 315 -13.53 6.15 14.45
C VAL A 315 -13.99 6.75 13.14
N TYR A 316 -15.30 6.80 12.93
CA TYR A 316 -15.89 7.24 11.67
C TYR A 316 -17.23 7.96 11.91
N ALA A 317 -17.73 8.62 10.86
CA ALA A 317 -18.99 9.35 10.97
C ALA A 317 -20.20 8.38 11.03
N PRO A 318 -21.21 8.62 11.88
CA PRO A 318 -22.34 7.69 12.08
C PRO A 318 -23.11 7.22 10.84
N ARG A 319 -23.07 8.00 9.75
CA ARG A 319 -23.77 7.71 8.49
C ARG A 319 -22.83 7.34 7.35
N ALA A 320 -21.53 7.20 7.64
CA ALA A 320 -20.57 6.69 6.68
C ALA A 320 -20.54 5.17 6.76
N GLU A 321 -20.45 4.51 5.61
CA GLU A 321 -20.13 3.09 5.55
C GLU A 321 -18.69 2.90 6.05
N HIS A 322 -18.53 2.11 7.11
CA HIS A 322 -17.22 1.76 7.63
C HIS A 322 -16.75 0.44 7.04
N ARG A 323 -15.48 0.40 6.66
CA ARG A 323 -14.79 -0.80 6.22
C ARG A 323 -13.47 -0.91 6.97
N CYS A 324 -13.32 -1.90 7.83
CA CYS A 324 -12.07 -2.09 8.56
C CYS A 324 -10.88 -2.23 7.58
N PRO A 325 -9.73 -1.62 7.89
CA PRO A 325 -8.52 -1.83 7.11
C PRO A 325 -8.20 -3.32 7.10
N ALA A 326 -7.93 -3.85 5.92
CA ALA A 326 -7.63 -5.26 5.79
C ALA A 326 -6.23 -5.52 6.39
N HIS A 327 -6.13 -6.44 7.35
CA HIS A 327 -4.88 -6.77 8.03
C HIS A 327 -4.22 -8.01 7.43
N HIS A 328 -2.92 -8.18 7.68
CA HIS A 328 -2.22 -9.40 7.35
C HIS A 328 -2.30 -10.37 8.52
N ASN A 329 -2.63 -11.64 8.26
CA ASN A 329 -2.52 -12.72 9.23
C ASN A 329 -1.05 -12.91 9.62
N ALA A 330 -0.80 -13.37 10.84
CA ALA A 330 0.55 -13.66 11.35
C ALA A 330 1.29 -14.68 10.46
N PRO A 331 2.63 -14.58 10.37
CA PRO A 331 3.42 -15.58 9.65
C PRO A 331 3.27 -16.95 10.32
N LYS A 332 3.32 -18.01 9.51
CA LYS A 332 3.27 -19.40 9.97
C LYS A 332 4.64 -20.03 9.79
N GLU A 333 4.92 -21.10 10.54
CA GLU A 333 6.14 -21.86 10.35
C GLU A 333 6.20 -22.41 8.91
N GLN A 334 7.35 -22.22 8.24
CA GLN A 334 7.55 -22.70 6.89
C GLN A 334 8.60 -23.78 6.82
N THR A 335 8.23 -24.88 6.17
CA THR A 335 9.11 -26.00 5.86
C THR A 335 9.06 -26.37 4.38
N GLY A 336 8.86 -25.37 3.50
CA GLY A 336 8.77 -25.57 2.06
C GLY A 336 10.12 -25.84 1.40
N VAL A 337 10.21 -26.89 0.57
CA VAL A 337 11.38 -27.14 -0.31
C VAL A 337 11.62 -25.97 -1.27
N TRP A 338 10.55 -25.31 -1.74
CA TRP A 338 10.65 -24.17 -2.64
C TRP A 338 11.33 -22.96 -2.00
N ASP A 339 11.01 -22.58 -0.75
CA ASP A 339 11.64 -21.41 -0.11
C ASP A 339 13.15 -21.59 0.05
N ARG A 340 13.61 -22.82 0.35
CA ARG A 340 15.04 -23.16 0.37
C ARG A 340 15.70 -23.08 -1.01
N LEU A 341 14.96 -23.43 -2.07
CA LEU A 341 15.45 -23.29 -3.45
C LEU A 341 15.45 -21.84 -3.90
N ALA A 342 14.44 -21.05 -3.54
CA ALA A 342 14.31 -19.65 -3.89
C ALA A 342 15.31 -18.77 -3.11
N ARG A 343 15.56 -19.07 -1.83
CA ARG A 343 16.67 -18.47 -1.08
C ARG A 343 18.00 -18.75 -1.77
N ARG A 344 18.26 -19.98 -2.25
CA ARG A 344 19.46 -20.29 -3.06
C ARG A 344 19.46 -19.62 -4.43
N GLY A 345 18.30 -19.50 -5.09
CA GLY A 345 18.14 -18.82 -6.36
C GLY A 345 18.47 -17.32 -6.28
N ALA A 346 18.30 -16.72 -5.10
CA ALA A 346 18.74 -15.35 -4.81
C ALA A 346 20.27 -15.17 -4.79
N TRP A 347 21.05 -16.25 -4.76
CA TRP A 347 22.53 -16.21 -4.67
C TRP A 347 23.23 -16.18 -6.04
N VAL A 348 22.52 -16.44 -7.15
CA VAL A 348 23.15 -16.75 -8.44
C VAL A 348 23.75 -15.49 -9.09
N ARG A 349 25.07 -15.54 -9.33
CA ARG A 349 25.94 -14.50 -9.94
C ARG A 349 25.35 -13.86 -11.20
N ASP A 350 25.56 -12.55 -11.35
CA ASP A 350 25.68 -11.94 -12.69
C ASP A 350 26.98 -12.47 -13.31
N GLY A 351 26.91 -13.49 -14.15
CA GLY A 351 28.11 -14.12 -14.68
C GLY A 351 27.90 -15.22 -15.70
N ARG A 352 27.93 -14.81 -16.97
CA ARG A 352 27.98 -15.57 -18.24
C ARG A 352 26.72 -16.32 -18.67
N PRO A 353 26.24 -16.09 -19.92
CA PRO A 353 25.28 -16.98 -20.54
C PRO A 353 25.88 -18.39 -20.59
N ARG A 354 25.07 -19.38 -20.22
CA ARG A 354 25.43 -20.79 -20.48
C ARG A 354 25.57 -20.94 -22.00
N LYS A 355 26.75 -21.41 -22.43
CA LYS A 355 27.00 -21.81 -23.81
C LYS A 355 26.10 -22.96 -24.22
#